data_AF-X0VN73-F1
#
_entry.id   AF-X0VN73-F1
#
_cell.length_a   1.000
_cell.length_b   1.000
_cell.length_c   1.000
_cell.angle_alpha   90.00
_cell.angle_beta   90.00
_cell.angle_gamma   90.00
#
_symmetry.space_group_name_H-M   'P 1'
#
loop_
_entity.id
_entity.type
_entity.pdbx_description
1 polymer ?
#
loop_
_entity_poly.entity_id
_entity_poly.type
_entity_poly.pdbx_seq_one_letter_code
_entity_poly.pdbx_strand_id
1 'polypeptide(L)'
;IRPFMEEIGWSVRNVINVDNYSFDQEAFLTAASEAIDGRDATILAENLSWEVVFKPARSKEHRTFTINDAESDVSIPINLPNMLLLKKSITERESLLKSNPMWFDLPQERLDQLIAEIVVTESDIERISRLEEAQKNSASLFYLNLYREIDRRQQFKISELFPDDKTILLKHIRVHFDTESSPTDYTNILNESARTLVTEEGIREAIDRLGGLPISLPEPIISHITGMHITDRKILMKDLMKMAGSPISLFHLMHILQHFSKEDPPYNRLIN
;
A
#
# COMPACT_ATOMS: atom_id res chain seq x y z
N ILE A 1 -28.02 15.81 2.05
CA ILE A 1 -28.25 15.28 0.68
C ILE A 1 -28.90 13.89 0.75
N ARG A 2 -28.31 12.87 1.41
CA ARG A 2 -28.97 11.56 1.62
C ARG A 2 -30.38 11.61 2.24
N PRO A 3 -30.64 12.38 3.32
CA PRO A 3 -31.97 12.39 3.96
C PRO A 3 -33.08 12.92 3.04
N PHE A 4 -32.75 13.89 2.18
CA PHE A 4 -33.69 14.46 1.22
C PHE A 4 -33.99 13.51 0.05
N MET A 5 -33.01 12.69 -0.37
CA MET A 5 -33.19 11.72 -1.45
C MET A 5 -34.11 10.56 -1.02
N GLU A 6 -33.97 10.09 0.21
CA GLU A 6 -34.84 9.04 0.75
C GLU A 6 -36.29 9.52 0.90
N GLU A 7 -36.52 10.77 1.30
CA GLU A 7 -37.87 11.38 1.40
C GLU A 7 -38.61 11.49 0.06
N ILE A 8 -37.89 11.56 -1.07
CA ILE A 8 -38.49 11.59 -2.43
C ILE A 8 -38.51 10.21 -3.10
N GLY A 9 -38.28 9.13 -2.36
CA GLY A 9 -38.33 7.75 -2.85
C GLY A 9 -37.09 7.30 -3.63
N TRP A 10 -35.97 8.01 -3.52
CA TRP A 10 -34.71 7.60 -4.13
C TRP A 10 -33.87 6.81 -3.13
N SER A 11 -33.54 5.56 -3.47
CA SER A 11 -32.58 4.76 -2.71
C SER A 11 -31.19 4.84 -3.34
N VAL A 12 -30.17 5.17 -2.55
CA VAL A 12 -28.78 5.03 -2.97
C VAL A 12 -28.40 3.55 -2.90
N ARG A 13 -28.09 2.93 -4.03
CA ARG A 13 -27.55 1.56 -4.10
C ARG A 13 -26.09 1.61 -4.49
N ASN A 14 -25.29 0.75 -3.86
CA ASN A 14 -23.90 0.56 -4.23
C ASN A 14 -23.84 -0.53 -5.30
N VAL A 15 -23.28 -0.18 -6.46
CA VAL A 15 -23.18 -1.07 -7.62
C VAL A 15 -21.71 -1.31 -7.92
N ILE A 16 -21.33 -2.56 -8.13
CA ILE A 16 -20.02 -2.96 -8.63
C ILE A 16 -20.13 -3.11 -10.15
N ASN A 17 -19.27 -2.38 -10.87
CA ASN A 17 -19.17 -2.49 -12.32
C ASN A 17 -17.93 -3.30 -12.70
N VAL A 18 -18.13 -4.33 -13.52
CA VAL A 18 -17.05 -5.13 -14.11
C VAL A 18 -17.31 -5.19 -15.61
N ASP A 19 -16.43 -4.57 -16.41
CA ASP A 19 -16.63 -4.38 -17.85
C ASP A 19 -18.05 -3.87 -18.17
N ASN A 20 -18.86 -4.66 -18.85
CA ASN A 20 -20.23 -4.31 -19.25
C ASN A 20 -21.31 -4.82 -18.29
N TYR A 21 -20.93 -5.26 -17.08
CA TYR A 21 -21.83 -5.86 -16.11
C TYR A 21 -21.94 -4.97 -14.86
N SER A 22 -23.16 -4.77 -14.38
CA SER A 22 -23.46 -4.04 -13.14
C SER A 22 -24.09 -4.98 -12.14
N PHE A 23 -23.56 -5.03 -10.91
CA PHE A 23 -24.04 -5.92 -9.86
C PHE A 23 -24.34 -5.14 -8.59
N ASP A 24 -25.38 -5.55 -7.86
CA ASP A 24 -25.52 -5.16 -6.46
C ASP A 24 -24.26 -5.60 -5.67
N GLN A 25 -23.74 -4.71 -4.83
CA GLN A 25 -22.48 -4.94 -4.11
C GLN A 25 -22.54 -6.18 -3.20
N GLU A 26 -23.64 -6.40 -2.48
CA GLU A 26 -23.77 -7.51 -1.53
C GLU A 26 -23.88 -8.83 -2.28
N ALA A 27 -24.71 -8.87 -3.33
CA ALA A 27 -24.84 -10.03 -4.20
C ALA A 27 -23.50 -10.40 -4.87
N PHE A 28 -22.77 -9.39 -5.36
CA PHE A 28 -21.46 -9.58 -5.98
C PHE A 28 -20.44 -10.19 -5.01
N LEU A 29 -20.29 -9.61 -3.81
CA LEU A 29 -19.30 -10.07 -2.84
C LEU A 29 -19.64 -11.47 -2.32
N THR A 30 -20.92 -11.77 -2.13
CA THR A 30 -21.38 -13.12 -1.75
C THR A 30 -21.01 -14.14 -2.83
N ALA A 31 -21.31 -13.86 -4.10
CA ALA A 31 -20.98 -14.76 -5.21
C ALA A 31 -19.46 -14.92 -5.39
N ALA A 32 -18.70 -13.83 -5.24
CA ALA A 32 -17.24 -13.85 -5.26
C ALA A 32 -16.67 -14.70 -4.12
N SER A 33 -17.19 -14.58 -2.88
CA SER A 33 -16.77 -15.40 -1.74
C SER A 33 -16.96 -16.90 -2.04
N GLU A 34 -18.12 -17.30 -2.55
CA GLU A 34 -18.40 -18.69 -2.93
C GLU A 34 -17.41 -19.21 -3.99
N ALA A 35 -17.14 -18.41 -5.03
CA ALA A 35 -16.18 -18.73 -6.09
C ALA A 35 -14.73 -18.86 -5.58
N ILE A 36 -14.32 -17.96 -4.69
CA ILE A 36 -12.98 -17.97 -4.08
C ILE A 36 -12.79 -19.19 -3.17
N ASP A 37 -13.87 -19.65 -2.53
CA ASP A 37 -13.91 -20.89 -1.75
C ASP A 37 -14.13 -22.16 -2.61
N GLY A 38 -14.06 -22.04 -3.94
CA GLY A 38 -14.08 -23.20 -4.83
C GLY A 38 -15.48 -23.65 -5.28
N ARG A 39 -16.52 -22.84 -5.10
CA ARG A 39 -17.91 -23.16 -5.50
C ARG A 39 -18.42 -22.20 -6.57
N ASP A 40 -19.11 -22.73 -7.58
CA ASP A 40 -19.79 -21.87 -8.56
C ASP A 40 -20.95 -21.12 -7.87
N ALA A 41 -21.16 -19.85 -8.24
CA ALA A 41 -22.29 -19.04 -7.78
C ALA A 41 -22.93 -18.30 -8.95
N THR A 42 -24.25 -18.19 -8.95
CA THR A 42 -25.02 -17.59 -10.04
C THR A 42 -25.74 -16.36 -9.54
N ILE A 43 -25.60 -15.24 -10.25
CA ILE A 43 -26.27 -13.97 -9.91
C ILE A 43 -26.79 -13.26 -11.16
N LEU A 44 -27.89 -12.51 -11.01
CA LEU A 44 -28.42 -11.63 -12.04
C LEU A 44 -27.69 -10.29 -12.00
N ALA A 45 -27.06 -9.89 -13.11
CA ALA A 45 -26.56 -8.53 -13.26
C ALA A 45 -27.75 -7.56 -13.42
N GLU A 46 -27.70 -6.38 -12.77
CA GLU A 46 -28.78 -5.39 -12.78
C GLU A 46 -29.14 -4.90 -14.19
N ASN A 47 -28.16 -4.90 -15.09
CA ASN A 47 -28.32 -4.43 -16.46
C ASN A 47 -28.60 -5.56 -17.47
N LEU A 48 -28.80 -6.79 -17.01
CA LEU A 48 -29.13 -7.95 -17.84
C LEU A 48 -30.48 -8.56 -17.46
N SER A 49 -31.03 -9.35 -18.38
CA SER A 49 -32.24 -10.15 -18.14
C SER A 49 -31.95 -11.62 -17.88
N TRP A 50 -30.68 -12.01 -17.80
CA TRP A 50 -30.21 -13.37 -17.57
C TRP A 50 -29.07 -13.38 -16.55
N GLU A 51 -28.82 -14.55 -15.95
CA GLU A 51 -27.83 -14.72 -14.91
C GLU A 51 -26.44 -15.00 -15.47
N VAL A 52 -25.42 -14.57 -14.72
CA VAL A 52 -24.01 -14.90 -14.97
C VAL A 52 -23.48 -15.79 -13.85
N VAL A 53 -22.44 -16.57 -14.15
CA VAL A 53 -21.87 -17.55 -13.23
C VAL A 53 -20.45 -17.17 -12.82
N PHE A 54 -20.26 -16.96 -11.52
CA PHE A 54 -18.97 -16.79 -10.88
C PHE A 54 -18.37 -18.17 -10.64
N LYS A 55 -17.15 -18.41 -11.13
CA LYS A 55 -16.47 -19.69 -11.03
C LYS A 55 -15.10 -19.57 -10.37
N PRO A 56 -14.66 -20.60 -9.64
CA PRO A 56 -13.30 -20.64 -9.09
C PRO A 56 -12.23 -20.50 -10.17
N ALA A 57 -11.14 -19.81 -9.85
CA ALA A 57 -9.99 -19.75 -10.73
C ALA A 57 -9.41 -21.15 -10.94
N ARG A 58 -9.34 -21.61 -12.20
CA ARG A 58 -8.83 -22.94 -12.56
C ARG A 58 -7.31 -23.01 -12.72
N SER A 59 -6.61 -21.88 -12.75
CA SER A 59 -5.15 -21.82 -12.93
C SER A 59 -4.43 -21.23 -11.72
N LYS A 60 -3.16 -21.60 -11.54
CA LYS A 60 -2.25 -21.02 -10.53
C LYS A 60 -1.73 -19.62 -10.90
N GLU A 61 -2.04 -19.13 -12.09
CA GLU A 61 -1.71 -17.76 -12.48
C GLU A 61 -2.65 -16.83 -11.74
N HIS A 62 -2.16 -16.10 -10.72
CA HIS A 62 -2.73 -14.90 -10.10
C HIS A 62 -4.17 -14.55 -10.52
N ARG A 63 -5.14 -15.42 -10.24
CA ARG A 63 -6.56 -15.24 -10.61
C ARG A 63 -7.34 -15.56 -9.37
N THR A 64 -8.27 -14.68 -9.04
CA THR A 64 -9.09 -14.81 -7.85
C THR A 64 -10.33 -15.66 -8.19
N PHE A 65 -11.07 -15.29 -9.24
CA PHE A 65 -12.20 -16.03 -9.80
C PHE A 65 -12.47 -15.58 -11.25
N THR A 66 -13.46 -16.17 -11.92
CA THR A 66 -13.90 -15.78 -13.27
C THR A 66 -15.41 -15.54 -13.30
N ILE A 67 -15.87 -14.52 -14.01
CA ILE A 67 -17.30 -14.30 -14.30
C ILE A 67 -17.57 -14.83 -15.71
N ASN A 68 -18.52 -15.76 -15.84
CA ASN A 68 -18.90 -16.37 -17.10
C ASN A 68 -20.32 -16.00 -17.47
N ASP A 69 -20.48 -15.48 -18.68
CA ASP A 69 -21.76 -15.19 -19.31
C ASP A 69 -21.96 -16.16 -20.48
N ALA A 70 -22.90 -17.10 -20.31
CA ALA A 70 -23.15 -18.14 -21.29
C ALA A 70 -23.92 -17.63 -22.53
N GLU A 71 -24.71 -16.57 -22.39
CA GLU A 71 -25.50 -16.02 -23.49
C GLU A 71 -24.64 -15.22 -24.47
N SER A 72 -23.63 -14.50 -23.96
CA SER A 72 -22.69 -13.75 -24.79
C SER A 72 -21.39 -14.48 -25.11
N ASP A 73 -21.21 -15.70 -24.59
CA ASP A 73 -19.97 -16.50 -24.67
C ASP A 73 -18.73 -15.73 -24.17
N VAL A 74 -18.91 -14.95 -23.10
CA VAL A 74 -17.87 -14.12 -22.49
C VAL A 74 -17.39 -14.72 -21.16
N SER A 75 -16.08 -14.69 -20.93
CA SER A 75 -15.46 -15.07 -19.66
C SER A 75 -14.47 -13.99 -19.22
N ILE A 76 -14.74 -13.35 -18.10
CA ILE A 76 -13.94 -12.26 -17.54
C ILE A 76 -13.12 -12.78 -16.36
N PRO A 77 -11.78 -12.79 -16.45
CA PRO A 77 -10.93 -13.12 -15.33
C PRO A 77 -10.83 -11.94 -14.34
N ILE A 78 -11.10 -12.21 -13.06
CA ILE A 78 -10.90 -11.24 -11.98
C ILE A 78 -9.57 -11.53 -11.29
N ASN A 79 -8.66 -10.57 -11.37
CA ASN A 79 -7.35 -10.61 -10.71
C ASN A 79 -7.22 -9.44 -9.74
N LEU A 80 -7.89 -9.57 -8.61
CA LEU A 80 -7.88 -8.60 -7.53
C LEU A 80 -7.41 -9.33 -6.26
N PRO A 81 -6.11 -9.24 -5.90
CA PRO A 81 -5.57 -9.96 -4.75
C PRO A 81 -6.26 -9.64 -3.43
N ASN A 82 -6.77 -8.41 -3.26
CA ASN A 82 -7.55 -8.00 -2.09
C ASN A 82 -8.87 -8.77 -1.96
N MET A 83 -9.46 -9.27 -3.05
CA MET A 83 -10.68 -10.09 -3.01
C MET A 83 -10.46 -11.43 -2.29
N LEU A 84 -9.22 -11.90 -2.14
CA LEU A 84 -8.92 -13.12 -1.37
C LEU A 84 -9.28 -12.98 0.12
N LEU A 85 -9.56 -11.75 0.59
CA LEU A 85 -10.08 -11.47 1.92
C LEU A 85 -11.52 -12.01 2.13
N LEU A 86 -12.21 -12.39 1.05
CA LEU A 86 -13.54 -13.01 1.07
C LEU A 86 -13.52 -14.50 1.42
N LYS A 87 -12.35 -15.13 1.49
CA LYS A 87 -12.19 -16.53 1.95
C LYS A 87 -12.86 -16.72 3.30
N LYS A 88 -13.49 -17.87 3.55
CA LYS A 88 -14.08 -18.16 4.87
C LYS A 88 -13.04 -18.43 5.97
N SER A 89 -11.83 -18.84 5.60
CA SER A 89 -10.76 -19.15 6.55
C SER A 89 -10.13 -17.89 7.15
N ILE A 90 -10.29 -17.72 8.47
CA ILE A 90 -9.63 -16.67 9.28
C ILE A 90 -8.11 -16.70 9.07
N THR A 91 -7.51 -17.88 9.06
CA THR A 91 -6.05 -18.05 8.91
C THR A 91 -5.56 -17.63 7.53
N GLU A 92 -6.33 -17.90 6.47
CA GLU A 92 -5.97 -17.45 5.13
C GLU A 92 -6.11 -15.92 4.99
N ARG A 93 -7.14 -15.32 5.60
CA ARG A 93 -7.30 -13.86 5.65
C ARG A 93 -6.11 -13.21 6.34
N GLU A 94 -5.75 -13.70 7.53
CA GLU A 94 -4.63 -13.16 8.30
C GLU A 94 -3.31 -13.30 7.53
N SER A 95 -3.07 -14.47 6.92
CA SER A 95 -1.87 -14.71 6.10
C SER A 95 -1.80 -13.75 4.91
N LEU A 96 -2.93 -13.47 4.25
CA LEU A 96 -2.99 -12.52 3.13
C LEU A 96 -2.58 -11.12 3.59
N LEU A 97 -3.15 -10.63 4.69
CA LEU A 97 -2.85 -9.27 5.18
C LEU A 97 -1.38 -9.16 5.62
N LYS A 98 -0.87 -10.16 6.36
CA LYS A 98 0.52 -10.19 6.82
C LYS A 98 1.53 -10.29 5.67
N SER A 99 1.18 -10.94 4.56
CA SER A 99 2.05 -11.02 3.38
C SER A 99 2.08 -9.73 2.55
N ASN A 100 1.23 -8.74 2.87
CA ASN A 100 1.12 -7.48 2.13
C ASN A 100 1.28 -6.26 3.06
N PRO A 101 2.41 -6.09 3.77
CA PRO A 101 2.61 -5.00 4.73
C PRO A 101 2.49 -3.61 4.10
N MET A 102 2.84 -3.50 2.81
CA MET A 102 2.70 -2.29 1.99
C MET A 102 1.27 -1.74 1.96
N TRP A 103 0.24 -2.55 2.21
CA TRP A 103 -1.15 -2.09 2.22
C TRP A 103 -1.49 -1.14 3.37
N PHE A 104 -0.68 -1.08 4.41
CA PHE A 104 -1.06 -0.42 5.65
C PHE A 104 -0.19 0.80 5.96
N ASP A 105 1.13 0.73 5.76
CA ASP A 105 2.09 1.80 6.13
C ASP A 105 1.86 2.34 7.56
N LEU A 106 1.73 1.41 8.50
CA LEU A 106 1.48 1.66 9.92
C LEU A 106 2.63 1.09 10.77
N PRO A 107 2.86 1.65 11.97
CA PRO A 107 3.66 1.00 13.00
C PRO A 107 3.17 -0.43 13.28
N GLN A 108 4.09 -1.34 13.58
CA GLN A 108 3.81 -2.78 13.72
C GLN A 108 2.66 -3.08 14.72
N GLU A 109 2.63 -2.40 15.88
CA GLU A 109 1.56 -2.61 16.87
C GLU A 109 0.17 -2.23 16.31
N ARG A 110 0.08 -1.13 15.57
CA ARG A 110 -1.17 -0.69 14.94
C ARG A 110 -1.55 -1.58 13.76
N LEU A 111 -0.57 -2.06 13.00
CA LEU A 111 -0.76 -3.04 11.95
C LEU A 111 -1.39 -4.33 12.50
N ASP A 112 -0.83 -4.88 13.57
CA ASP A 112 -1.33 -6.11 14.18
C ASP A 112 -2.76 -5.95 14.71
N GLN A 113 -3.08 -4.81 15.35
CA GLN A 113 -4.44 -4.48 15.79
C GLN A 113 -5.41 -4.43 14.60
N LEU A 114 -5.07 -3.69 13.55
CA LEU A 114 -5.94 -3.52 12.38
C LEU A 114 -6.15 -4.84 11.64
N ILE A 115 -5.11 -5.67 11.50
CA ILE A 115 -5.22 -7.01 10.91
C ILE A 115 -6.20 -7.86 11.72
N ALA A 116 -6.07 -7.88 13.06
CA ALA A 116 -6.96 -8.64 13.92
C ALA A 116 -8.42 -8.19 13.75
N GLU A 117 -8.67 -6.87 13.72
CA GLU A 117 -10.00 -6.30 13.50
C GLU A 117 -10.61 -6.70 12.15
N ILE A 118 -9.83 -6.60 11.06
CA ILE A 118 -10.30 -6.99 9.72
C ILE A 118 -10.63 -8.48 9.69
N VAL A 119 -9.75 -9.33 10.22
CA VAL A 119 -9.89 -10.79 10.13
C VAL A 119 -11.15 -11.31 10.83
N VAL A 120 -11.51 -10.74 11.99
CA VAL A 120 -12.69 -11.13 12.77
C VAL A 120 -14.00 -10.50 12.27
N THR A 121 -13.92 -9.54 11.36
CA THR A 121 -15.11 -8.88 10.79
C THR A 121 -15.92 -9.88 9.96
N GLU A 122 -17.17 -10.14 10.36
CA GLU A 122 -18.04 -11.13 9.71
C GLU A 122 -18.57 -10.66 8.35
N SER A 123 -18.98 -9.39 8.25
CA SER A 123 -19.48 -8.82 7.01
C SER A 123 -18.38 -8.67 5.97
N ASP A 124 -18.58 -9.25 4.78
CA ASP A 124 -17.63 -9.15 3.68
C ASP A 124 -17.49 -7.71 3.16
N ILE A 125 -18.58 -6.94 3.13
CA ILE A 125 -18.56 -5.52 2.75
C ILE A 125 -17.69 -4.73 3.72
N GLU A 126 -17.93 -4.87 5.02
CA GLU A 126 -17.17 -4.16 6.06
C GLU A 126 -15.69 -4.55 6.02
N ARG A 127 -15.41 -5.85 5.81
CA ARG A 127 -14.04 -6.36 5.74
C ARG A 127 -13.26 -5.75 4.57
N ILE A 128 -13.86 -5.71 3.38
CA ILE A 128 -13.27 -5.08 2.19
C ILE A 128 -13.12 -3.57 2.40
N SER A 129 -14.15 -2.91 2.92
CA SER A 129 -14.13 -1.46 3.17
C SER A 129 -13.00 -1.05 4.11
N ARG A 130 -12.77 -1.80 5.20
CA ARG A 130 -11.65 -1.56 6.12
C ARG A 130 -10.28 -1.71 5.46
N LEU A 131 -10.13 -2.71 4.59
CA LEU A 131 -8.88 -2.86 3.84
C LEU A 131 -8.69 -1.71 2.84
N GLU A 132 -9.74 -1.32 2.12
CA GLU A 132 -9.68 -0.19 1.18
C GLU A 132 -9.33 1.12 1.87
N GLU A 133 -9.89 1.37 3.06
CA GLU A 133 -9.55 2.53 3.88
C GLU A 133 -8.08 2.49 4.31
N ALA A 134 -7.57 1.34 4.75
CA ALA A 134 -6.16 1.18 5.08
C ALA A 134 -5.25 1.44 3.86
N GLN A 135 -5.60 0.86 2.71
CA GLN A 135 -4.87 1.03 1.46
C GLN A 135 -4.84 2.49 0.99
N LYS A 136 -5.95 3.21 1.12
CA LYS A 136 -6.03 4.65 0.82
C LYS A 136 -5.14 5.50 1.71
N ASN A 137 -4.91 5.05 2.95
CA ASN A 137 -4.04 5.72 3.91
C ASN A 137 -2.57 5.30 3.81
N SER A 138 -2.21 4.37 2.92
CA SER A 138 -0.85 3.89 2.75
C SER A 138 -0.11 4.64 1.64
N ALA A 139 0.84 5.50 2.01
CA ALA A 139 1.71 6.17 1.05
C ALA A 139 2.63 5.16 0.34
N SER A 140 3.07 4.14 1.08
CA SER A 140 3.85 3.03 0.53
C SER A 140 3.13 2.35 -0.64
N LEU A 141 1.84 2.01 -0.48
CA LEU A 141 1.05 1.42 -1.56
C LEU A 141 0.82 2.41 -2.71
N PHE A 142 0.52 3.67 -2.38
CA PHE A 142 0.34 4.73 -3.38
C PHE A 142 1.55 4.84 -4.30
N TYR A 143 2.76 5.03 -3.75
CA TYR A 143 3.97 5.19 -4.57
C TYR A 143 4.40 3.92 -5.29
N LEU A 144 4.12 2.74 -4.74
CA LEU A 144 4.33 1.46 -5.44
C LEU A 144 3.44 1.35 -6.69
N ASN A 145 2.17 1.74 -6.57
CA ASN A 145 1.24 1.74 -7.70
C ASN A 145 1.62 2.81 -8.73
N LEU A 146 1.96 4.02 -8.28
CA LEU A 146 2.45 5.09 -9.16
C LEU A 146 3.70 4.65 -9.93
N TYR A 147 4.66 4.01 -9.28
CA TYR A 147 5.85 3.46 -9.94
C TYR A 147 5.48 2.46 -11.04
N ARG A 148 4.55 1.53 -10.77
CA ARG A 148 4.06 0.55 -11.75
C ARG A 148 3.34 1.20 -12.93
N GLU A 149 2.59 2.28 -12.70
CA GLU A 149 1.90 3.03 -13.75
C GLU A 149 2.90 3.77 -14.65
N ILE A 150 3.91 4.40 -14.04
CA ILE A 150 5.00 5.07 -14.75
C ILE A 150 5.80 4.06 -15.59
N ASP A 151 6.16 2.91 -15.02
CA ASP A 151 6.90 1.85 -15.71
C ASP A 151 6.13 1.30 -16.92
N ARG A 152 4.79 1.23 -16.81
CA ARG A 152 3.88 0.87 -17.91
C ARG A 152 3.71 1.99 -18.96
N ARG A 153 4.49 3.08 -18.87
CA ARG A 153 4.49 4.25 -19.78
C ARG A 153 3.12 4.90 -19.94
N GLN A 154 2.31 4.88 -18.90
CA GLN A 154 1.06 5.63 -18.92
C GLN A 154 1.34 7.14 -18.86
N GLN A 155 0.52 7.93 -19.54
CA GLN A 155 0.54 9.38 -19.35
C GLN A 155 -0.04 9.69 -17.97
N PHE A 156 0.62 10.57 -17.22
CA PHE A 156 0.15 11.01 -15.91
C PHE A 156 0.13 12.53 -15.83
N LYS A 157 -0.73 13.04 -14.95
CA LYS A 157 -0.80 14.46 -14.57
C LYS A 157 0.02 14.68 -13.32
N ILE A 158 0.54 15.90 -13.15
CA ILE A 158 1.24 16.29 -11.92
C ILE A 158 0.36 16.10 -10.68
N SER A 159 -0.95 16.29 -10.80
CA SER A 159 -1.91 16.03 -9.71
C SER A 159 -1.95 14.58 -9.25
N GLU A 160 -1.58 13.63 -10.11
CA GLU A 160 -1.57 12.19 -9.82
C GLU A 160 -0.27 11.74 -9.15
N LEU A 161 0.71 12.64 -8.97
CA LEU A 161 1.97 12.36 -8.25
C LEU A 161 1.80 12.42 -6.72
N PHE A 162 0.65 12.90 -6.25
CA PHE A 162 0.36 13.06 -4.84
C PHE A 162 -0.92 12.33 -4.46
N PRO A 163 -0.97 11.74 -3.26
CA PRO A 163 -2.22 11.21 -2.74
C PRO A 163 -3.23 12.33 -2.51
N ASP A 164 -4.53 11.99 -2.60
CA ASP A 164 -5.63 12.94 -2.35
C ASP A 164 -5.52 13.58 -0.96
N ASP A 165 -5.24 12.76 0.05
CA ASP A 165 -4.91 13.22 1.40
C ASP A 165 -3.39 13.34 1.56
N LYS A 166 -2.88 14.56 1.56
CA LYS A 166 -1.45 14.84 1.71
C LYS A 166 -0.91 14.50 3.09
N THR A 167 -1.76 14.37 4.11
CA THR A 167 -1.31 14.05 5.46
C THR A 167 -0.74 12.65 5.57
N ILE A 168 -1.07 11.74 4.63
CA ILE A 168 -0.48 10.41 4.59
C ILE A 168 1.04 10.47 4.36
N LEU A 169 1.55 11.50 3.67
CA LEU A 169 2.98 11.67 3.45
C LEU A 169 3.71 11.98 4.76
N LEU A 170 3.06 12.71 5.68
CA LEU A 170 3.61 12.97 7.01
C LEU A 170 3.66 11.69 7.84
N LYS A 171 2.59 10.88 7.78
CA LYS A 171 2.53 9.56 8.43
C LYS A 171 3.59 8.61 7.87
N HIS A 172 3.79 8.62 6.56
CA HIS A 172 4.79 7.80 5.86
C HIS A 172 6.21 8.02 6.37
N ILE A 173 6.56 9.28 6.63
CA ILE A 173 7.85 9.65 7.20
C ILE A 173 7.83 9.74 8.73
N ARG A 174 6.75 9.28 9.38
CA ARG A 174 6.52 9.27 10.85
C ARG A 174 6.61 10.64 11.52
N VAL A 175 6.30 11.70 10.79
CA VAL A 175 6.20 13.07 11.33
C VAL A 175 4.86 13.25 12.04
N HIS A 176 4.94 13.56 13.33
CA HIS A 176 3.81 13.89 14.18
C HIS A 176 3.93 15.36 14.61
N PHE A 177 2.90 16.15 14.35
CA PHE A 177 2.81 17.52 14.86
C PHE A 177 1.95 17.50 16.13
N ASP A 178 2.58 17.69 17.29
CA ASP A 178 1.82 18.02 18.49
C ASP A 178 1.24 19.42 18.32
N THR A 179 -0.08 19.55 18.51
CA THR A 179 -0.80 20.82 18.38
C THR A 179 -0.35 21.90 19.36
N GLU A 180 0.42 21.52 20.38
CA GLU A 180 0.97 22.41 21.41
C GLU A 180 2.45 22.79 21.19
N SER A 181 3.14 22.06 20.32
CA SER A 181 4.54 22.32 20.02
C SER A 181 4.63 23.47 19.01
N SER A 182 5.27 24.57 19.42
CA SER A 182 5.60 25.67 18.52
C SER A 182 6.31 25.10 17.27
N PRO A 183 5.96 25.53 16.05
CA PRO A 183 6.61 25.12 14.78
C PRO A 183 8.11 25.42 14.69
N THR A 184 8.77 25.79 15.78
CA THR A 184 10.16 26.25 15.83
C THR A 184 11.18 25.13 15.90
N ASP A 185 10.79 23.87 16.10
CA ASP A 185 11.73 22.76 16.28
C ASP A 185 11.58 21.60 15.27
N TYR A 186 11.54 21.97 13.98
CA TYR A 186 11.51 20.99 12.89
C TYR A 186 12.66 19.98 12.94
N THR A 187 13.83 20.38 13.44
CA THR A 187 14.99 19.49 13.52
C THR A 187 14.74 18.35 14.51
N ASN A 188 14.19 18.64 15.69
CA ASN A 188 13.88 17.59 16.65
C ASN A 188 12.74 16.69 16.16
N ILE A 189 11.71 17.25 15.51
CA ILE A 189 10.63 16.45 14.90
C ILE A 189 11.20 15.47 13.87
N LEU A 190 12.09 15.91 12.98
CA LEU A 190 12.71 15.06 11.97
C LEU A 190 13.65 14.02 12.58
N ASN A 191 14.37 14.36 13.66
CA ASN A 191 15.20 13.40 14.38
C ASN A 191 14.34 12.30 15.03
N GLU A 192 13.25 12.66 15.72
CA GLU A 192 12.34 11.67 16.31
C GLU A 192 11.66 10.79 15.25
N SER A 193 11.27 11.40 14.13
CA SER A 193 10.74 10.69 12.97
C SER A 193 11.75 9.67 12.42
N ALA A 194 13.02 10.07 12.28
CA ALA A 194 14.09 9.18 11.85
C ALA A 194 14.37 8.04 12.83
N ARG A 195 14.38 8.31 14.15
CA ARG A 195 14.52 7.25 15.18
C ARG A 195 13.38 6.23 15.06
N THR A 196 12.16 6.73 14.90
CA THR A 196 10.96 5.90 14.76
C THR A 196 11.06 5.02 13.51
N LEU A 197 11.37 5.61 12.34
CA LEU A 197 11.54 4.88 11.08
C LEU A 197 12.64 3.82 11.17
N VAL A 198 13.81 4.14 11.74
CA VAL A 198 14.89 3.17 11.89
C VAL A 198 14.49 2.00 12.77
N THR A 199 13.70 2.26 13.81
CA THR A 199 13.24 1.24 14.76
C THR A 199 12.16 0.34 14.15
N GLU A 200 11.20 0.93 13.44
CA GLU A 200 10.03 0.21 12.89
C GLU A 200 10.33 -0.47 11.56
N GLU A 201 11.04 0.21 10.66
CA GLU A 201 11.19 -0.18 9.26
C GLU A 201 12.64 -0.59 8.91
N GLY A 202 13.59 -0.23 9.77
CA GLY A 202 15.02 -0.44 9.56
C GLY A 202 15.70 0.69 8.78
N ILE A 203 17.03 0.74 8.89
CA ILE A 203 17.85 1.84 8.36
C ILE A 203 17.72 2.06 6.85
N ARG A 204 17.59 0.98 6.07
CA ARG A 204 17.45 1.09 4.60
C ARG A 204 16.19 1.85 4.22
N GLU A 205 15.06 1.42 4.78
CA GLU A 205 13.75 2.01 4.48
C GLU A 205 13.66 3.44 5.01
N ALA A 206 14.20 3.70 6.21
CA ALA A 206 14.29 5.04 6.75
C ALA A 206 15.05 6.01 5.82
N ILE A 207 16.16 5.57 5.21
CA ILE A 207 16.90 6.38 4.23
C ILE A 207 16.10 6.55 2.94
N ASP A 208 15.38 5.53 2.46
CA ASP A 208 14.57 5.65 1.23
C ASP A 208 13.46 6.69 1.39
N ARG A 209 12.71 6.61 2.50
CA ARG A 209 11.59 7.52 2.80
C ARG A 209 12.02 8.96 3.02
N LEU A 210 13.18 9.17 3.67
CA LEU A 210 13.74 10.52 3.89
C LEU A 210 14.59 11.01 2.71
N GLY A 211 15.06 10.08 1.87
CA GLY A 211 16.01 10.28 0.78
C GLY A 211 15.48 11.14 -0.37
N GLY A 212 14.16 11.24 -0.48
CA GLY A 212 13.46 12.10 -1.44
C GLY A 212 13.35 13.56 -0.98
N LEU A 213 13.67 13.86 0.28
CA LEU A 213 13.44 15.19 0.85
C LEU A 213 14.69 16.09 0.71
N PRO A 214 14.53 17.36 0.29
CA PRO A 214 15.64 18.31 0.17
C PRO A 214 16.06 18.87 1.54
N ILE A 215 16.34 17.98 2.49
CA ILE A 215 16.77 18.29 3.86
C ILE A 215 18.13 17.65 4.13
N SER A 216 18.83 18.11 5.17
CA SER A 216 19.96 17.34 5.70
C SER A 216 19.47 16.02 6.26
N LEU A 217 20.24 14.94 6.07
CA LEU A 217 19.93 13.66 6.70
C LEU A 217 19.90 13.83 8.23
N PRO A 218 18.83 13.38 8.92
CA PRO A 218 18.74 13.48 10.38
C PRO A 218 19.91 12.78 11.08
N GLU A 219 20.35 13.35 12.21
CA GLU A 219 21.46 12.81 13.02
C GLU A 219 21.25 11.33 13.39
N PRO A 220 20.04 10.86 13.74
CA PRO A 220 19.81 9.45 14.08
C PRO A 220 20.15 8.47 12.95
N ILE A 221 20.01 8.88 11.69
CA ILE A 221 20.41 8.07 10.53
C ILE A 221 21.93 7.88 10.53
N ILE A 222 22.68 8.98 10.64
CA ILE A 222 24.14 8.95 10.63
C ILE A 222 24.67 8.16 11.82
N SER A 223 24.16 8.45 13.02
CA SER A 223 24.56 7.77 14.25
C SER A 223 24.27 6.27 14.21
N HIS A 224 23.14 5.85 13.63
CA HIS A 224 22.85 4.43 13.45
C HIS A 224 23.85 3.75 12.50
N ILE A 225 24.16 4.36 11.35
CA ILE A 225 25.13 3.81 10.39
C ILE A 225 26.54 3.74 11.01
N THR A 226 26.92 4.72 11.83
CA THR A 226 28.20 4.72 12.57
C THR A 226 28.29 3.55 13.55
N GLY A 227 27.18 3.18 14.19
CA GLY A 227 27.11 2.03 15.09
C GLY A 227 27.09 0.66 14.40
N MET A 228 26.91 0.59 13.07
CA MET A 228 26.86 -0.67 12.33
C MET A 228 28.24 -1.32 12.24
N HIS A 229 28.26 -2.66 12.19
CA HIS A 229 29.46 -3.40 11.83
C HIS A 229 29.91 -3.06 10.40
N ILE A 230 31.22 -3.05 10.14
CA ILE A 230 31.79 -2.62 8.86
C ILE A 230 31.26 -3.42 7.65
N THR A 231 30.97 -4.71 7.84
CA THR A 231 30.40 -5.57 6.78
C THR A 231 29.00 -5.11 6.40
N ASP A 232 28.16 -4.83 7.39
CA ASP A 232 26.76 -4.47 7.19
C ASP A 232 26.66 -3.06 6.61
N ARG A 233 27.52 -2.15 7.08
CA ARG A 233 27.68 -0.81 6.51
C ARG A 233 28.06 -0.87 5.03
N LYS A 234 28.97 -1.78 4.64
CA LYS A 234 29.35 -1.98 3.22
C LYS A 234 28.22 -2.53 2.37
N ILE A 235 27.40 -3.44 2.92
CA ILE A 235 26.21 -3.96 2.24
C ILE A 235 25.21 -2.83 2.03
N LEU A 236 24.90 -2.06 3.09
CA LEU A 236 24.00 -0.91 3.00
C LEU A 236 24.46 0.09 1.93
N MET A 237 25.74 0.49 1.91
CA MET A 237 26.24 1.45 0.91
C MET A 237 26.08 0.94 -0.53
N LYS A 238 26.34 -0.36 -0.77
CA LYS A 238 26.14 -0.95 -2.10
C LYS A 238 24.69 -0.93 -2.53
N ASP A 239 23.76 -1.10 -1.59
CA ASP A 239 22.34 -1.07 -1.89
C ASP A 239 21.84 0.36 -2.12
N LEU A 240 22.29 1.34 -1.34
CA LEU A 240 21.98 2.76 -1.56
C LEU A 240 22.48 3.27 -2.92
N MET A 241 23.66 2.82 -3.37
CA MET A 241 24.18 3.15 -4.71
C MET A 241 23.27 2.69 -5.85
N LYS A 242 22.53 1.58 -5.69
CA LYS A 242 21.58 1.09 -6.69
C LYS A 242 20.28 1.89 -6.70
N MET A 243 19.95 2.55 -5.59
CA MET A 243 18.68 3.25 -5.37
C MET A 243 18.76 4.75 -5.63
N ALA A 244 19.95 5.33 -5.76
CA ALA A 244 20.15 6.76 -6.03
C ALA A 244 19.67 7.15 -7.44
N GLY A 245 18.35 7.18 -7.65
CA GLY A 245 17.70 7.50 -8.91
C GLY A 245 17.33 8.99 -9.04
N SER A 246 17.35 9.74 -7.93
CA SER A 246 17.07 11.18 -7.91
C SER A 246 18.31 12.00 -7.52
N PRO A 247 18.46 13.26 -7.98
CA PRO A 247 19.55 14.12 -7.55
C PRO A 247 19.63 14.29 -6.02
N ILE A 248 18.50 14.34 -5.33
CA ILE A 248 18.44 14.48 -3.87
C ILE A 248 19.01 13.23 -3.19
N SER A 249 18.54 12.04 -3.60
CA SER A 249 19.04 10.77 -3.06
C SER A 249 20.54 10.59 -3.29
N LEU A 250 21.06 11.11 -4.42
CA LEU A 250 22.49 11.12 -4.71
C LEU A 250 23.26 12.06 -3.75
N PHE A 251 22.74 13.25 -3.47
CA PHE A 251 23.37 14.15 -2.49
C PHE A 251 23.43 13.53 -1.09
N HIS A 252 22.35 12.87 -0.67
CA HIS A 252 22.32 12.13 0.60
C HIS A 252 23.34 11.00 0.63
N LEU A 253 23.42 10.20 -0.44
CA LEU A 253 24.42 9.14 -0.55
C LEU A 253 25.85 9.69 -0.50
N MET A 254 26.14 10.77 -1.24
CA MET A 254 27.45 11.42 -1.21
C MET A 254 27.80 11.93 0.18
N HIS A 255 26.84 12.51 0.90
CA HIS A 255 27.03 12.96 2.27
C HIS A 255 27.39 11.80 3.21
N ILE A 256 26.67 10.67 3.11
CA ILE A 256 26.97 9.46 3.89
C ILE A 256 28.38 8.93 3.53
N LEU A 257 28.70 8.80 2.25
CA LEU A 257 30.01 8.31 1.81
C LEU A 257 31.15 9.21 2.30
N GLN A 258 31.00 10.53 2.22
CA GLN A 258 31.98 11.50 2.71
C GLN A 258 32.18 11.41 4.22
N HIS A 259 31.12 11.12 4.98
CA HIS A 259 31.22 10.94 6.43
C HIS A 259 32.14 9.75 6.77
N PHE A 260 31.96 8.62 6.07
CA PHE A 260 32.71 7.38 6.34
C PHE A 260 34.03 7.23 5.56
N SER A 261 34.30 8.07 4.57
CA SER A 261 35.52 8.01 3.76
C SER A 261 36.80 8.33 4.54
N LYS A 262 36.66 9.05 5.66
CA LYS A 262 37.74 9.32 6.60
C LYS A 262 38.09 8.11 7.48
N GLU A 263 37.15 7.18 7.64
CA GLU A 263 37.30 6.00 8.52
C GLU A 263 37.74 4.74 7.76
N ASP A 264 37.32 4.55 6.50
CA ASP A 264 37.65 3.36 5.71
C ASP A 264 38.01 3.74 4.25
N PRO A 265 39.30 3.59 3.83
CA PRO A 265 39.79 3.98 2.51
C PRO A 265 39.01 3.44 1.28
N PRO A 266 38.44 2.21 1.30
CA PRO A 266 37.50 1.71 0.30
C PRO A 266 36.36 2.67 -0.10
N TYR A 267 35.82 3.47 0.81
CA TYR A 267 34.73 4.41 0.47
C TYR A 267 35.22 5.58 -0.40
N ASN A 268 36.51 5.96 -0.32
CA ASN A 268 37.08 6.98 -1.22
C ASN A 268 37.07 6.56 -2.69
N ARG A 269 37.02 5.25 -2.97
CA ARG A 269 36.93 4.73 -4.35
C ARG A 269 35.52 4.77 -4.92
N LEU A 270 34.50 5.04 -4.08
CA LEU A 270 33.10 5.13 -4.47
C LEU A 270 32.61 6.58 -4.64
N ILE A 271 33.44 7.55 -4.25
CA ILE A 271 33.17 8.99 -4.36
C ILE A 271 33.74 9.59 -5.66
N ASN A 272 34.75 8.92 -6.24
CA ASN A 272 35.36 9.26 -7.54
C ASN A 272 34.73 8.45 -8.67
#